data_AF-A0A091MQ17-F1
#
_entry.id   AF-A0A091MQ17-F1
#
_cell.length_a   1.000
_cell.length_b   1.000
_cell.length_c   1.000
_cell.angle_alpha   90.00
_cell.angle_beta   90.00
_cell.angle_gamma   90.00
#
_symmetry.space_group_name_H-M   'P 1'
#
loop_
_entity.id
_entity.type
_entity.pdbx_description
1 polymer ?
#
loop_
_entity_poly.entity_id
_entity_poly.type
_entity_poly.pdbx_seq_one_letter_code
_entity_poly.pdbx_strand_id
1 'polypeptide(L)' 'SAGDDNCIPVGTTSLETPKKEEFNIEERIPIYLRNLGIDQSPGSILAPFIPRGPIREIEFSPSELRTLKGSMDMP' A
#
# COMPACT_ATOMS: atom_id res chain seq x y z
N SER A 1 10.47 35.56 -0.44
CA SER A 1 11.52 34.56 -0.16
C SER A 1 10.89 33.48 0.69
N ALA A 2 11.11 32.21 0.32
CA ALA A 2 10.47 30.97 0.78
C ALA A 2 8.99 30.87 0.36
N GLY A 3 8.56 29.94 -0.52
CA GLY A 3 9.14 28.65 -0.88
C GLY A 3 8.19 27.55 -0.41
N ASP A 4 6.97 27.55 -0.95
CA ASP A 4 5.94 26.54 -0.75
C ASP A 4 5.87 25.65 -2.00
N ASP A 5 7.00 25.05 -2.34
CA ASP A 5 7.08 23.95 -3.29
C ASP A 5 6.51 22.71 -2.59
N ASN A 6 5.17 22.65 -2.51
CA ASN A 6 4.47 21.43 -2.17
C ASN A 6 4.79 20.42 -3.30
N CYS A 7 5.87 19.68 -3.10
CA CYS A 7 6.37 18.68 -4.03
C CYS A 7 5.36 17.54 -4.10
N ILE A 8 4.32 17.74 -4.91
CA ILE A 8 3.49 16.66 -5.41
C ILE A 8 4.47 15.79 -6.22
N PRO A 9 4.70 14.52 -5.86
CA PRO A 9 5.57 13.67 -6.65
C PRO A 9 5.00 13.62 -8.07
N VAL A 10 5.82 14.01 -9.05
CA VAL A 10 5.55 13.86 -10.48
C VAL A 10 5.34 12.35 -10.71
N GLY A 11 4.09 11.92 -10.68
CA GLY A 11 3.72 10.51 -10.64
C GLY A 11 2.34 10.24 -10.05
N THR A 12 1.81 11.12 -9.20
CA THR A 12 0.39 11.06 -8.80
C THR A 12 -0.48 11.69 -9.89
N THR A 13 -0.61 10.98 -11.02
CA THR A 13 -1.79 11.15 -11.88
C THR A 13 -3.00 10.94 -10.97
N SER A 14 -3.87 11.94 -10.86
CA SER A 14 -5.19 11.77 -10.25
C SER A 14 -5.80 10.52 -10.86
N LEU A 15 -5.88 9.42 -10.09
CA LEU A 15 -6.44 8.16 -10.56
C LEU A 15 -7.94 8.37 -10.64
N GLU A 16 -8.41 8.99 -11.72
CA GLU A 16 -9.82 9.04 -12.04
C GLU A 16 -10.31 7.59 -12.12
N THR A 17 -11.24 7.23 -11.24
CA THR A 17 -11.87 5.91 -11.27
C THR A 17 -12.50 5.75 -12.66
N PRO A 18 -12.02 4.81 -13.50
CA PRO A 18 -12.52 4.64 -14.84
C PRO A 18 -14.05 4.43 -14.81
N LYS A 19 -14.78 5.10 -15.72
CA LYS A 19 -16.22 4.84 -15.90
C LYS A 19 -16.42 3.36 -16.21
N LYS A 20 -17.54 2.81 -15.69
CA LYS A 20 -17.93 1.39 -15.63
C LYS A 20 -18.09 0.68 -16.99
N GLU A 21 -17.12 0.74 -17.90
CA GLU A 21 -16.87 -0.47 -18.67
C GLU A 21 -16.31 -1.47 -17.67
N GLU A 22 -17.17 -2.37 -17.16
CA GLU A 22 -16.75 -3.49 -16.32
C GLU A 22 -15.82 -4.37 -17.15
N PHE A 23 -14.52 -4.10 -17.04
CA PHE A 23 -13.52 -4.99 -17.57
C PHE A 23 -13.41 -6.19 -16.63
N ASN A 24 -13.42 -7.39 -17.21
CA ASN A 24 -13.16 -8.64 -16.51
C ASN A 24 -11.80 -8.53 -15.79
N ILE A 25 -11.82 -8.51 -14.46
CA ILE A 25 -10.63 -8.25 -13.64
C ILE A 25 -9.66 -9.43 -13.69
N GLU A 26 -10.17 -10.63 -13.90
CA GLU A 26 -9.43 -11.89 -13.98
C GLU A 26 -8.52 -11.89 -15.21
N GLU A 27 -8.96 -11.27 -16.30
CA GLU A 27 -8.17 -11.08 -17.53
C GLU A 27 -7.19 -9.91 -17.41
N ARG A 28 -7.56 -8.83 -16.71
CA ARG A 28 -6.75 -7.60 -16.65
C ARG A 28 -5.66 -7.61 -15.59
N ILE A 29 -5.93 -8.16 -14.41
CA ILE A 29 -4.98 -8.16 -13.29
C ILE A 29 -3.63 -8.77 -13.73
N PRO A 30 -3.57 -9.94 -14.41
CA PRO A 30 -2.29 -10.51 -14.84
C PRO A 30 -1.50 -9.59 -15.77
N ILE A 31 -2.18 -8.93 -16.73
CA ILE A 31 -1.56 -8.01 -17.68
C ILE A 31 -1.05 -6.75 -16.98
N TYR A 32 -1.83 -6.20 -16.06
CA TYR A 32 -1.47 -5.00 -15.33
C TYR A 32 -0.25 -5.20 -14.43
N LEU A 33 -0.18 -6.32 -13.71
CA LEU A 33 0.99 -6.69 -12.91
C LEU A 33 2.25 -6.78 -13.77
N ARG A 34 2.18 -7.43 -14.94
CA ARG A 34 3.30 -7.49 -15.90
C ARG A 34 3.75 -6.09 -16.36
N ASN A 35 2.82 -5.18 -16.63
CA ASN A 35 3.14 -3.82 -17.06
C ASN A 35 3.84 -3.00 -15.97
N LEU A 36 3.58 -3.33 -14.69
CA LEU A 36 4.27 -2.75 -13.54
C LEU A 36 5.62 -3.41 -13.25
N GLY A 37 6.01 -4.44 -14.01
CA GLY A 37 7.21 -5.24 -13.73
C GLY A 37 7.06 -6.16 -12.52
N ILE A 38 5.83 -6.45 -12.10
CA ILE A 38 5.53 -7.37 -11.01
C ILE A 38 5.39 -8.78 -11.62
N ASP A 39 6.29 -9.67 -11.23
CA ASP A 39 6.33 -11.08 -11.66
C ASP A 39 5.53 -12.01 -10.75
N GLN A 40 5.06 -11.50 -9.61
CA GLN A 40 4.23 -12.25 -8.67
C GLN A 40 2.81 -12.47 -9.21
N SER A 41 2.29 -13.68 -8.98
CA SER A 41 0.89 -13.98 -9.27
C SER A 41 -0.05 -13.24 -8.29
N PRO A 42 -1.32 -12.97 -8.68
CA PRO A 42 -2.30 -12.38 -7.77
C PRO A 42 -2.46 -13.19 -6.47
N GLY A 43 -2.46 -14.52 -6.57
CA GLY A 43 -2.52 -15.40 -5.40
C GLY A 43 -1.31 -15.26 -4.48
N SER A 44 -0.10 -15.11 -5.04
CA SER A 44 1.13 -14.88 -4.27
C SER A 44 1.10 -13.54 -3.53
N ILE A 45 0.58 -12.49 -4.17
CA ILE A 45 0.41 -11.15 -3.56
C ILE A 45 -0.60 -11.20 -2.40
N LEU A 46 -1.67 -11.99 -2.55
CA LEU A 46 -2.72 -12.12 -1.53
C LEU A 46 -2.37 -13.08 -0.38
N ALA A 47 -1.39 -13.97 -0.57
CA ALA A 47 -1.02 -14.99 0.43
C ALA A 47 -0.71 -14.49 1.85
N PRO A 48 -0.15 -13.28 2.07
CA PRO A 48 0.04 -12.72 3.42
C PRO A 48 -1.27 -12.29 4.10
N PHE A 49 -2.30 -11.97 3.30
CA PHE A 49 -3.60 -11.49 3.78
C PHE A 49 -4.61 -12.61 3.96
N ILE A 50 -4.30 -13.83 3.50
CA ILE A 50 -5.11 -15.01 3.80
C ILE A 50 -5.02 -15.24 5.31
N PRO A 51 -6.14 -15.15 6.06
CA PRO A 51 -6.13 -15.35 7.50
C PRO A 51 -5.62 -16.77 7.81
N ARG A 52 -4.44 -16.88 8.45
CA ARG A 52 -3.83 -18.17 8.79
C ARG A 52 -4.27 -18.70 10.17
N GLY A 53 -5.33 -18.14 10.72
CA GLY A 53 -5.85 -18.45 12.05
C GLY A 53 -6.77 -17.32 12.54
N PRO A 54 -7.24 -17.39 13.80
CA PRO A 54 -8.00 -16.32 14.42
C PRO A 54 -7.21 -15.01 14.30
N ILE A 55 -7.81 -14.01 13.65
CA ILE A 55 -7.25 -12.67 13.56
C ILE A 55 -7.25 -12.15 14.99
N ARG A 56 -6.09 -12.15 15.64
CA ARG A 56 -5.93 -11.43 16.90
C ARG A 56 -5.92 -9.96 16.51
N GLU A 57 -7.06 -9.30 16.69
CA GLU A 57 -7.09 -7.85 16.71
C GLU A 57 -6.10 -7.42 17.79
N ILE A 58 -5.00 -6.79 17.39
CA ILE A 58 -4.07 -6.19 18.34
C ILE A 58 -4.84 -4.99 18.90
N GLU A 59 -5.35 -5.17 20.12
CA GLU A 59 -6.04 -4.11 20.84
C GLU A 59 -4.99 -3.07 21.23
N PHE A 60 -4.77 -2.08 20.37
CA PHE A 60 -3.88 -0.97 20.67
C PHE A 60 -4.52 -0.14 21.78
N SER A 61 -3.92 -0.18 22.97
CA SER A 61 -4.24 0.82 23.99
C SER A 61 -3.70 2.18 23.52
N PRO A 62 -4.50 3.27 23.57
CA PRO A 62 -4.07 4.61 23.13
C PRO A 62 -2.76 5.10 23.77
N SER A 63 -2.39 4.53 24.92
CA SER A 63 -1.17 4.81 25.68
C SER A 63 0.13 4.34 25.00
N GLU A 64 0.06 3.37 24.09
CA GLU A 64 1.25 2.75 23.46
C GLU A 64 1.75 3.55 22.23
N LEU A 65 0.89 4.35 21.60
CA LEU A 65 1.21 5.15 20.41
C LEU A 65 2.11 6.37 20.69
N ARG A 66 2.51 6.61 21.95
CA ARG A 66 3.18 7.85 22.40
C ARG A 66 4.69 7.74 22.59
N THR A 67 5.35 6.65 22.19
CA THR A 67 6.82 6.51 22.32
C THR A 67 7.54 6.35 20.99
N LEU A 68 7.46 7.38 20.15
CA LEU A 68 8.49 7.68 19.14
C LEU A 68 9.44 8.74 19.69
N LYS A 69 10.29 8.40 20.68
CA LYS A 69 11.45 9.23 21.05
C LYS A 69 12.47 8.44 21.86
N GLY A 70 13.60 8.13 21.23
CA GLY A 70 14.76 7.53 21.86
C GLY A 70 15.72 7.02 20.79
N SER A 71 16.45 7.94 20.18
CA SER A 71 17.62 7.69 19.34
C SER A 71 18.42 6.46 19.78
N MET A 72 18.52 5.45 18.92
CA MET A 72 19.67 4.54 18.95
C MET A 72 20.86 5.31 18.36
N ASP A 73 21.43 6.20 19.17
CA ASP A 73 22.87 6.44 19.14
C ASP A 73 23.44 5.44 20.14
N MET A 74 24.18 4.45 19.65
CA MET A 74 24.90 3.49 20.48
C MET A 74 26.35 3.46 19.95
N PRO A 75 27.35 3.44 20.86
CA PRO A 75 28.74 3.83 20.59
C PRO A 75 29.53 2.85 19.73
#